data_AF-A0AAW7GTW7-F1
#
_entry.id   AF-A0AAW7GTW7-F1
#
_cell.length_a   1.000
_cell.length_b   1.000
_cell.length_c   1.000
_cell.angle_alpha   90.00
_cell.angle_beta   90.00
_cell.angle_gamma   90.00
#
_symmetry.space_group_name_H-M   'P 1'
#
loop_
_entity.id
_entity.type
_entity.pdbx_description
1 polymer ?
#
loop_
_entity_poly.entity_id
_entity_poly.type
_entity_poly.pdbx_seq_one_letter_code
_entity_poly.pdbx_strand_id
1 'polypeptide(L)'
;MLITAYRERQARHHEKIQRLLNFLKEETYSDFKTLMLLFRFRDHKSLYSLLSKVENMGLIQKHVLVSRTVKISLWGITSDGLTVVLTSDDVLFPARFEPSKITGWTLEHHLDNQAARIILEQKGASGWINGDRTTFLSRYQVSHRPDGLITLPGGTVIAIETERRLKTRARYQSIIASHLLARTRKQWIYVFYVVPNPQKKRALELLFDSIRHVIINHQHVPLEERHRRVFRIYTFDELKHLSLGSYT
;
A
#
# COMPACT_ATOMS: atom_id res chain seq x y z
N MET A 1 0.55 -38.06 -20.59
CA MET A 1 1.10 -36.83 -19.96
C MET A 1 0.19 -35.59 -20.14
N LEU A 2 -1.15 -35.75 -20.31
CA LEU A 2 -2.13 -34.65 -20.50
C LEU A 2 -2.87 -34.28 -19.20
N ILE A 3 -3.13 -35.27 -18.34
CA ILE A 3 -3.86 -35.11 -17.07
C ILE A 3 -3.03 -34.29 -16.07
N THR A 4 -1.72 -34.51 -16.00
CA THR A 4 -0.78 -33.76 -15.13
C THR A 4 -0.76 -32.28 -15.52
N ALA A 5 -0.62 -31.98 -16.82
CA ALA A 5 -0.66 -30.62 -17.34
C ALA A 5 -2.02 -29.92 -17.11
N TYR A 6 -3.13 -30.66 -17.14
CA TYR A 6 -4.44 -30.11 -16.79
C TYR A 6 -4.53 -29.75 -15.30
N ARG A 7 -4.14 -30.66 -14.41
CA ARG A 7 -4.15 -30.42 -12.95
C ARG A 7 -3.25 -29.25 -12.56
N GLU A 8 -2.05 -29.15 -13.13
CA GLU A 8 -1.13 -28.03 -12.91
C GLU A 8 -1.71 -26.69 -13.39
N ARG A 9 -2.44 -26.67 -14.51
CA ARG A 9 -3.13 -25.47 -14.98
C ARG A 9 -4.26 -25.06 -14.03
N GLN A 10 -5.02 -26.02 -13.52
CA GLN A 10 -6.08 -25.74 -12.54
C GLN A 10 -5.51 -25.24 -11.21
N ALA A 11 -4.41 -25.83 -10.73
CA ALA A 11 -3.74 -25.39 -9.50
C ALA A 11 -3.24 -23.95 -9.60
N ARG A 12 -2.48 -23.61 -10.66
CA ARG A 12 -2.03 -22.22 -10.92
C ARG A 12 -3.18 -21.24 -11.07
N HIS A 13 -4.28 -21.70 -11.65
CA HIS A 13 -5.48 -20.88 -11.79
C HIS A 13 -6.14 -20.61 -10.43
N HIS A 14 -6.28 -21.63 -9.60
CA HIS A 14 -6.81 -21.49 -8.23
C HIS A 14 -5.93 -20.57 -7.38
N GLU A 15 -4.61 -20.72 -7.47
CA GLU A 15 -3.64 -19.85 -6.79
C GLU A 15 -3.82 -18.37 -7.20
N LYS A 16 -4.03 -18.09 -8.49
CA LYS A 16 -4.30 -16.72 -8.96
C LYS A 16 -5.60 -16.15 -8.39
N ILE A 17 -6.66 -16.96 -8.30
CA ILE A 17 -7.93 -16.53 -7.69
C ILE A 17 -7.73 -16.25 -6.20
N GLN A 18 -7.11 -17.18 -5.47
CA GLN A 18 -6.81 -16.98 -4.04
C GLN A 18 -5.96 -15.74 -3.81
N ARG A 19 -4.95 -15.50 -4.65
CA ARG A 19 -4.11 -14.30 -4.56
C ARG A 19 -4.91 -13.01 -4.82
N LEU A 20 -5.81 -13.01 -5.81
CA LEU A 20 -6.70 -11.87 -6.06
C LEU A 20 -7.59 -11.60 -4.85
N LEU A 21 -8.27 -12.63 -4.34
CA LEU A 21 -9.23 -12.50 -3.26
C LEU A 21 -8.55 -12.12 -1.95
N ASN A 22 -7.39 -12.68 -1.61
CA ASN A 22 -6.63 -12.27 -0.43
C ASN A 22 -6.17 -10.81 -0.52
N PHE A 23 -5.70 -10.38 -1.70
CA PHE A 23 -5.34 -8.98 -1.92
C PHE A 23 -6.57 -8.05 -1.75
N LEU A 24 -7.70 -8.41 -2.35
CA LEU A 24 -8.93 -7.61 -2.22
C LEU A 24 -9.60 -7.73 -0.85
N LYS A 25 -9.36 -8.80 -0.07
CA LYS A 25 -9.77 -8.89 1.34
C LYS A 25 -9.11 -7.79 2.17
N GLU A 26 -7.84 -7.51 1.89
CA GLU A 26 -7.09 -6.46 2.61
C GLU A 26 -7.36 -5.06 2.06
N GLU A 27 -7.51 -4.92 0.75
CA GLU A 27 -7.61 -3.62 0.08
C GLU A 27 -9.05 -3.21 -0.28
N THR A 28 -10.02 -4.10 -0.08
CA THR A 28 -11.44 -4.00 -0.47
C THR A 28 -11.70 -3.95 -1.99
N TYR A 29 -10.91 -3.16 -2.71
CA TYR A 29 -10.99 -2.97 -4.16
C TYR A 29 -9.66 -2.52 -4.75
N SER A 30 -9.54 -2.65 -6.07
CA SER A 30 -8.38 -2.18 -6.81
C SER A 30 -8.74 -1.85 -8.26
N ASP A 31 -7.86 -1.14 -8.95
CA ASP A 31 -8.02 -0.79 -10.36
C ASP A 31 -7.27 -1.76 -11.29
N PHE A 32 -7.53 -1.65 -12.59
CA PHE A 32 -6.91 -2.52 -13.57
C PHE A 32 -5.37 -2.45 -13.54
N LYS A 33 -4.81 -1.24 -13.40
CA LYS A 33 -3.37 -1.00 -13.46
C LYS A 33 -2.65 -1.64 -12.26
N THR A 34 -3.23 -1.52 -11.07
CA THR A 34 -2.70 -2.10 -9.84
C THR A 34 -2.81 -3.62 -9.87
N LEU A 35 -3.90 -4.18 -10.39
CA LEU A 35 -4.05 -5.63 -10.55
C LEU A 35 -3.12 -6.21 -11.64
N MET A 36 -2.85 -5.47 -12.72
CA MET A 36 -1.82 -5.83 -13.70
C MET A 36 -0.45 -5.93 -13.03
N LEU A 37 -0.14 -4.95 -12.17
CA LEU A 37 1.08 -4.94 -11.39
C LEU A 37 1.12 -6.14 -10.43
N LEU A 38 0.06 -6.41 -9.65
CA LEU A 38 -0.03 -7.55 -8.72
C LEU A 38 0.38 -8.87 -9.39
N PHE A 39 -0.21 -9.16 -10.55
CA PHE A 39 0.04 -10.41 -11.27
C PHE A 39 1.27 -10.41 -12.17
N ARG A 40 1.92 -9.25 -12.37
CA ARG A 40 3.00 -9.06 -13.35
C ARG A 40 2.60 -9.54 -14.76
N PHE A 41 1.34 -9.36 -15.13
CA PHE A 41 0.91 -9.69 -16.48
C PHE A 41 1.51 -8.71 -17.48
N ARG A 42 1.90 -9.22 -18.65
CA ARG A 42 2.42 -8.40 -19.75
C ARG A 42 1.31 -7.95 -20.70
N ASP A 43 0.20 -8.69 -20.72
CA ASP A 43 -0.93 -8.46 -21.61
C ASP A 43 -2.22 -8.25 -20.81
N HIS A 44 -3.10 -7.40 -21.36
CA HIS A 44 -4.37 -7.07 -20.71
C HIS A 44 -5.37 -8.23 -20.74
N LYS A 45 -5.29 -9.11 -21.75
CA LYS A 45 -6.24 -10.20 -21.97
C LYS A 45 -6.17 -11.22 -20.83
N SER A 46 -4.98 -11.53 -20.34
CA SER A 46 -4.75 -12.40 -19.18
C SER A 46 -5.48 -11.90 -17.94
N LEU A 47 -5.40 -10.58 -17.66
CA LEU A 47 -6.10 -10.01 -16.51
C LEU A 47 -7.61 -10.00 -16.70
N TYR A 48 -8.11 -9.53 -17.86
CA TYR A 48 -9.54 -9.53 -18.13
C TYR A 48 -10.14 -10.93 -18.05
N SER A 49 -9.46 -11.94 -18.58
CA SER A 49 -9.94 -13.33 -18.49
C SER A 49 -10.03 -13.83 -17.05
N LEU A 50 -9.08 -13.46 -16.18
CA LEU A 50 -9.15 -13.78 -14.75
C LEU A 50 -10.31 -13.04 -14.08
N LEU A 51 -10.39 -11.72 -14.27
CA LEU A 51 -11.40 -10.88 -13.63
C LEU A 51 -12.81 -11.26 -14.06
N SER A 52 -13.07 -11.42 -15.35
CA SER A 52 -14.39 -11.86 -15.84
C SER A 52 -14.79 -13.22 -15.30
N LYS A 53 -13.84 -14.14 -15.12
CA LYS A 53 -14.15 -15.46 -14.55
C LYS A 53 -14.50 -15.37 -13.08
N VAL A 54 -13.74 -14.62 -12.28
CA VAL A 54 -13.99 -14.44 -10.84
C VAL A 54 -15.26 -13.62 -10.60
N GLU A 55 -15.56 -12.67 -11.49
CA GLU A 55 -16.81 -11.90 -11.53
C GLU A 55 -18.02 -12.80 -11.85
N ASN A 56 -17.91 -13.67 -12.86
CA ASN A 56 -18.95 -14.66 -13.18
C ASN A 56 -19.19 -15.67 -12.05
N MET A 57 -18.20 -15.91 -11.19
CA MET A 57 -18.35 -16.71 -9.98
C MET A 57 -19.01 -15.94 -8.82
N GLY A 58 -19.29 -14.65 -8.97
CA GLY A 58 -19.89 -13.79 -7.93
C GLY A 58 -18.92 -13.37 -6.82
N LEU A 59 -17.63 -13.68 -6.93
CA LEU A 59 -16.65 -13.45 -5.86
C LEU A 59 -16.08 -12.02 -5.87
N ILE A 60 -16.16 -11.33 -7.00
CA ILE A 60 -15.84 -9.91 -7.15
C ILE A 60 -16.92 -9.23 -7.97
N GLN A 61 -16.99 -7.91 -7.88
CA GLN A 61 -17.86 -7.09 -8.71
C GLN A 61 -17.06 -5.95 -9.36
N LYS A 62 -17.42 -5.61 -10.60
CA LYS A 62 -16.87 -4.45 -11.30
C LYS A 62 -17.73 -3.21 -11.06
N HIS A 63 -17.10 -2.10 -10.74
CA HIS A 63 -17.74 -0.80 -10.71
C HIS A 63 -16.95 0.20 -11.55
N VAL A 64 -17.64 1.04 -12.32
CA VAL A 64 -17.01 2.05 -13.17
C VAL A 64 -17.32 3.43 -12.62
N LEU A 65 -16.29 4.10 -12.09
CA LEU A 65 -16.37 5.48 -11.69
C LEU A 65 -16.17 6.37 -12.90
N VAL A 66 -17.15 7.22 -13.17
CA VAL A 66 -17.13 8.20 -14.26
C VAL A 66 -17.13 9.60 -13.66
N SER A 67 -16.09 10.37 -13.95
CA SER A 67 -16.03 11.81 -13.70
C SER A 67 -15.96 12.56 -15.04
N ARG A 68 -15.91 13.89 -15.00
CA ARG A 68 -15.80 14.72 -16.21
C ARG A 68 -14.56 14.43 -17.06
N THR A 69 -13.48 13.96 -16.45
CA THR A 69 -12.17 13.77 -17.10
C THR A 69 -11.61 12.35 -16.98
N VAL A 70 -12.20 11.51 -16.13
CA VAL A 70 -11.61 10.23 -15.76
C VAL A 70 -12.69 9.15 -15.73
N LYS A 71 -12.41 8.01 -16.35
CA LYS A 71 -13.19 6.78 -16.25
C LYS A 71 -12.29 5.69 -15.70
N ILE A 72 -12.53 5.27 -14.46
CA ILE A 72 -11.76 4.21 -13.78
C ILE A 72 -12.67 3.01 -13.55
N SER A 73 -12.19 1.82 -13.94
CA SER A 73 -12.82 0.56 -13.56
C SER A 73 -12.16 0.03 -12.30
N LEU A 74 -12.98 -0.30 -11.32
CA LEU A 74 -12.59 -0.93 -10.07
C LEU A 74 -13.18 -2.31 -9.98
N TRP A 75 -12.42 -3.24 -9.42
CA TRP A 75 -12.89 -4.56 -9.02
C TRP A 75 -12.75 -4.66 -7.52
N GLY A 76 -13.84 -5.00 -6.84
CA GLY A 76 -13.84 -5.16 -5.40
C GLY A 76 -14.51 -6.44 -4.96
N ILE A 77 -14.12 -6.90 -3.77
CA ILE A 77 -14.53 -8.18 -3.22
C ILE A 77 -16.00 -8.13 -2.77
N THR A 78 -16.74 -9.19 -3.06
CA THR A 78 -18.12 -9.37 -2.58
C THR A 78 -18.11 -10.09 -1.22
N SER A 79 -19.26 -10.20 -0.57
CA SER A 79 -19.38 -11.05 0.62
C SER A 79 -19.01 -12.51 0.33
N ASP A 80 -19.43 -13.05 -0.82
CA ASP A 80 -19.09 -14.43 -1.22
C ASP A 80 -17.60 -14.58 -1.55
N GLY A 81 -16.98 -13.53 -2.12
CA GLY A 81 -15.53 -13.50 -2.29
C GLY A 81 -14.79 -13.59 -0.97
N LEU A 82 -15.27 -12.87 0.06
CA LEU A 82 -14.69 -12.89 1.39
C LEU A 82 -14.78 -14.29 2.02
N THR A 83 -15.94 -14.96 1.96
CA THR A 83 -16.12 -16.28 2.57
C THR A 83 -15.15 -17.33 2.04
N VAL A 84 -14.70 -17.20 0.79
CA VAL A 84 -13.71 -18.11 0.18
C VAL A 84 -12.30 -17.97 0.76
N VAL A 85 -11.95 -16.79 1.30
CA VAL A 85 -10.60 -16.48 1.79
C VAL A 85 -10.52 -16.11 3.27
N LEU A 86 -11.62 -16.30 4.01
CA LEU A 86 -11.61 -16.21 5.45
C LEU A 86 -10.74 -17.35 6.02
N THR A 87 -9.92 -17.00 7.00
CA THR A 87 -9.15 -17.96 7.79
C THR A 87 -9.53 -17.86 9.27
N SER A 88 -9.10 -18.83 10.06
CA SER A 88 -9.26 -18.79 11.53
C SER A 88 -8.55 -17.61 12.19
N ASP A 89 -7.62 -16.95 11.49
CA ASP A 89 -6.85 -15.80 11.99
C ASP A 89 -7.60 -14.48 11.81
N ASP A 90 -8.68 -14.45 11.02
CA ASP A 90 -9.50 -13.27 10.80
C ASP A 90 -10.39 -13.01 12.05
N VAL A 91 -9.93 -12.13 12.94
CA VAL A 91 -10.62 -11.78 14.20
C VAL A 91 -11.96 -11.08 13.96
N LEU A 92 -12.08 -10.34 12.86
CA LEU A 92 -13.28 -9.60 12.47
C LEU A 92 -13.63 -9.89 11.01
N PHE A 93 -14.92 -9.87 10.69
CA PHE A 93 -15.36 -10.00 9.31
C PHE A 93 -14.87 -8.80 8.48
N PRO A 94 -14.07 -9.00 7.40
CA PRO A 94 -13.53 -7.91 6.62
C PRO A 94 -14.61 -7.10 5.88
N ALA A 95 -14.30 -5.85 5.56
CA ALA A 95 -15.22 -5.02 4.80
C ALA A 95 -15.33 -5.51 3.36
N ARG A 96 -16.57 -5.60 2.85
CA ARG A 96 -16.84 -5.81 1.42
C ARG A 96 -16.69 -4.49 0.65
N PHE A 97 -16.62 -4.60 -0.67
CA PHE A 97 -16.63 -3.44 -1.53
C PHE A 97 -18.00 -2.76 -1.61
N GLU A 98 -18.03 -1.47 -1.23
CA GLU A 98 -19.23 -0.61 -1.29
C GLU A 98 -18.93 0.63 -2.14
N PRO A 99 -19.23 0.60 -3.44
CA PRO A 99 -18.84 1.67 -4.37
C PRO A 99 -19.35 3.06 -3.98
N SER A 100 -20.52 3.14 -3.35
CA SER A 100 -21.13 4.39 -2.88
C SER A 100 -20.30 5.11 -1.80
N LYS A 101 -19.37 4.43 -1.13
CA LYS A 101 -18.47 5.01 -0.13
C LYS A 101 -17.17 5.55 -0.70
N ILE A 102 -16.90 5.36 -1.99
CA ILE A 102 -15.66 5.84 -2.61
C ILE A 102 -15.77 7.32 -2.91
N THR A 103 -14.83 8.10 -2.39
CA THR A 103 -14.62 9.49 -2.83
C THR A 103 -13.44 9.57 -3.80
N GLY A 104 -13.47 10.50 -4.75
CA GLY A 104 -12.45 10.60 -5.79
C GLY A 104 -11.02 10.84 -5.26
N TRP A 105 -10.87 11.57 -4.14
CA TRP A 105 -9.57 11.83 -3.54
C TRP A 105 -9.01 10.62 -2.79
N THR A 106 -9.84 9.94 -2.01
CA THR A 106 -9.44 8.73 -1.28
C THR A 106 -9.06 7.61 -2.24
N LEU A 107 -9.71 7.54 -3.41
CA LEU A 107 -9.42 6.54 -4.43
C LEU A 107 -7.97 6.57 -4.91
N GLU A 108 -7.52 7.74 -5.35
CA GLU A 108 -6.20 7.92 -5.93
C GLU A 108 -5.07 7.63 -4.93
N HIS A 109 -5.23 8.10 -3.70
CA HIS A 109 -4.31 7.83 -2.60
C HIS A 109 -4.27 6.33 -2.26
N HIS A 110 -5.44 5.69 -2.18
CA HIS A 110 -5.54 4.25 -1.91
C HIS A 110 -4.85 3.41 -2.98
N LEU A 111 -5.06 3.71 -4.27
CA LEU A 111 -4.42 2.98 -5.38
C LEU A 111 -2.90 3.18 -5.41
N ASP A 112 -2.41 4.38 -5.08
CA ASP A 112 -0.98 4.64 -4.96
C ASP A 112 -0.35 3.83 -3.82
N ASN A 113 -1.04 3.74 -2.67
CA ASN A 113 -0.58 2.94 -1.53
C ASN A 113 -0.48 1.45 -1.90
N GLN A 114 -1.50 0.92 -2.58
CA GLN A 114 -1.48 -0.44 -3.12
C GLN A 114 -0.32 -0.67 -4.09
N ALA A 115 -0.06 0.27 -5.00
CA ALA A 115 1.04 0.15 -5.95
C ALA A 115 2.40 0.15 -5.24
N ALA A 116 2.60 1.01 -4.24
CA ALA A 116 3.83 1.05 -3.45
C ALA A 116 4.06 -0.26 -2.69
N ARG A 117 3.01 -0.77 -2.02
CA ARG A 117 2.99 -2.08 -1.38
C ARG A 117 3.42 -3.18 -2.36
N ILE A 118 2.74 -3.29 -3.50
CA ILE A 118 2.99 -4.37 -4.47
C ILE A 118 4.42 -4.28 -5.01
N ILE A 119 4.94 -3.08 -5.31
CA ILE A 119 6.33 -2.92 -5.78
C ILE A 119 7.32 -3.48 -4.76
N LEU A 120 7.09 -3.22 -3.47
CA LEU A 120 7.96 -3.71 -2.39
C LEU A 120 7.80 -5.23 -2.18
N GLU A 121 6.58 -5.76 -2.18
CA GLU A 121 6.33 -7.20 -2.08
C GLU A 121 7.01 -7.96 -3.23
N GLN A 122 6.98 -7.38 -4.42
CA GLN A 122 7.68 -7.90 -5.59
C GLN A 122 9.21 -7.96 -5.45
N LYS A 123 9.76 -7.19 -4.51
CA LYS A 123 11.17 -7.19 -4.14
C LYS A 123 11.47 -8.05 -2.90
N GLY A 124 10.49 -8.86 -2.48
CA GLY A 124 10.62 -9.78 -1.35
C GLY A 124 10.21 -9.20 0.00
N ALA A 125 9.68 -7.97 0.04
CA ALA A 125 9.07 -7.47 1.26
C ALA A 125 7.78 -8.26 1.58
N SER A 126 7.39 -8.31 2.84
CA SER A 126 6.24 -9.08 3.31
C SER A 126 5.63 -8.46 4.57
N GLY A 127 4.55 -9.07 5.07
CA GLY A 127 3.92 -8.64 6.33
C GLY A 127 3.32 -7.24 6.24
N TRP A 128 2.61 -6.94 5.14
CA TRP A 128 1.89 -5.68 4.99
C TRP A 128 0.87 -5.48 6.12
N ILE A 129 0.89 -4.29 6.72
CA ILE A 129 -0.12 -3.84 7.68
C ILE A 129 -0.66 -2.51 7.18
N ASN A 130 -1.91 -2.51 6.72
CA ASN A 130 -2.59 -1.29 6.30
C ASN A 130 -2.75 -0.34 7.50
N GLY A 131 -2.32 0.91 7.31
CA GLY A 131 -2.42 1.97 8.30
C GLY A 131 -3.86 2.28 8.70
N ASP A 132 -4.81 2.20 7.76
CA ASP A 132 -6.21 2.55 7.97
C ASP A 132 -6.96 1.61 8.92
N ARG A 133 -6.35 0.49 9.34
CA ARG A 133 -6.93 -0.41 10.33
C ARG A 133 -7.23 0.35 11.63
N THR A 134 -8.45 0.19 12.14
CA THR A 134 -8.94 0.87 13.35
C THR A 134 -8.07 0.60 14.59
N THR A 135 -7.44 -0.56 14.65
CA THR A 135 -6.55 -0.98 15.74
C THR A 135 -5.11 -0.47 15.62
N PHE A 136 -4.76 0.26 14.55
CA PHE A 136 -3.37 0.68 14.33
C PHE A 136 -2.87 1.63 15.42
N LEU A 137 -3.64 2.68 15.73
CA LEU A 137 -3.24 3.70 16.71
C LEU A 137 -3.10 3.11 18.11
N SER A 138 -4.03 2.23 18.52
CA SER A 138 -3.96 1.57 19.83
C SER A 138 -2.79 0.59 19.91
N ARG A 139 -2.50 -0.14 18.83
CA ARG A 139 -1.38 -1.10 18.76
C ARG A 139 -0.02 -0.40 18.83
N TYR A 140 0.18 0.69 18.10
CA TYR A 140 1.49 1.35 17.98
C TYR A 140 1.64 2.60 18.86
N GLN A 141 0.57 3.12 19.47
CA GLN A 141 0.60 4.30 20.37
C GLN A 141 1.32 5.50 19.74
N VAL A 142 1.05 5.75 18.45
CA VAL A 142 1.61 6.86 17.67
C VAL A 142 0.56 7.94 17.44
N SER A 143 0.97 9.19 17.33
CA SER A 143 0.06 10.32 17.07
C SER A 143 -0.23 10.53 15.58
N HIS A 144 0.67 10.05 14.72
CA HIS A 144 0.47 9.97 13.27
C HIS A 144 0.56 8.52 12.80
N ARG A 145 -0.33 8.17 11.88
CA ARG A 145 -0.52 6.85 11.31
C ARG A 145 0.03 6.84 9.88
N PRO A 146 1.02 5.98 9.56
CA PRO A 146 1.46 5.81 8.18
C PRO A 146 0.36 5.20 7.31
N ASP A 147 0.54 5.27 5.99
CA ASP A 147 -0.35 4.61 5.03
C ASP A 147 -0.24 3.07 5.13
N GLY A 148 0.94 2.57 5.51
CA GLY A 148 1.12 1.18 5.91
C GLY A 148 2.50 0.88 6.47
N LEU A 149 2.64 -0.32 7.03
CA LEU A 149 3.92 -0.88 7.42
C LEU A 149 4.22 -2.11 6.57
N ILE A 150 5.49 -2.33 6.28
CA ILE A 150 5.94 -3.53 5.56
C ILE A 150 7.31 -3.96 6.06
N THR A 151 7.56 -5.26 6.06
CA THR A 151 8.83 -5.86 6.48
C THR A 151 9.69 -6.12 5.26
N LEU A 152 10.88 -5.54 5.22
CA LEU A 152 11.85 -5.77 4.16
C LEU A 152 12.47 -7.19 4.27
N PRO A 153 13.09 -7.72 3.20
CA PRO A 153 13.70 -9.06 3.22
C PRO A 153 14.67 -9.33 4.37
N GLY A 154 15.37 -8.31 4.89
CA GLY A 154 16.27 -8.42 6.04
C GLY A 154 15.59 -8.36 7.41
N GLY A 155 14.26 -8.34 7.48
CA GLY A 155 13.50 -8.25 8.72
C GLY A 155 13.24 -6.83 9.22
N THR A 156 13.85 -5.81 8.60
CA THR A 156 13.61 -4.40 8.93
C THR A 156 12.18 -3.98 8.59
N VAL A 157 11.41 -3.58 9.60
CA VAL A 157 10.08 -2.97 9.39
C VAL A 157 10.24 -1.50 8.98
N ILE A 158 9.55 -1.10 7.92
CA ILE A 158 9.50 0.29 7.46
C ILE A 158 8.05 0.79 7.41
N ALA A 159 7.88 2.10 7.53
CA ALA A 159 6.62 2.78 7.27
C ALA A 159 6.58 3.31 5.84
N ILE A 160 5.40 3.28 5.22
CA ILE A 160 5.13 3.82 3.88
C ILE A 160 4.23 5.04 4.00
N GLU A 161 4.58 6.09 3.25
CA GLU A 161 3.82 7.32 3.09
C GLU A 161 3.72 7.64 1.60
N THR A 162 2.54 7.51 1.01
CA THR A 162 2.27 7.91 -0.37
C THR A 162 1.86 9.38 -0.43
N GLU A 163 2.72 10.25 -0.96
CA GLU A 163 2.50 11.70 -0.88
C GLU A 163 2.16 12.31 -2.25
N ARG A 164 0.86 12.53 -2.49
CA ARG A 164 0.38 13.22 -3.71
C ARG A 164 0.39 14.74 -3.58
N ARG A 165 0.06 15.26 -2.39
CA ARG A 165 -0.05 16.71 -2.12
C ARG A 165 0.86 17.10 -0.98
N LEU A 166 1.57 18.21 -1.15
CA LEU A 166 2.40 18.72 -0.08
C LEU A 166 1.53 19.18 1.08
N LYS A 167 1.81 18.65 2.27
CA LYS A 167 1.23 19.11 3.51
C LYS A 167 1.91 20.41 3.96
N THR A 168 1.34 21.08 4.96
CA THR A 168 1.97 22.27 5.54
C THR A 168 3.24 21.89 6.31
N ARG A 169 4.17 22.85 6.48
CA ARG A 169 5.38 22.66 7.27
C ARG A 169 5.08 22.17 8.69
N ALA A 170 4.09 22.76 9.36
CA ALA A 170 3.66 22.37 10.69
C ALA A 170 3.16 20.92 10.74
N ARG A 171 2.44 20.48 9.69
CA ARG A 171 1.98 19.09 9.60
C ARG A 171 3.16 18.13 9.43
N TYR A 172 4.13 18.44 8.58
CA TYR A 172 5.33 17.62 8.47
C TYR A 172 6.16 17.58 9.75
N GLN A 173 6.29 18.68 10.48
CA GLN A 173 6.95 18.68 11.79
C GLN A 173 6.31 17.67 12.75
N SER A 174 4.97 17.64 12.81
CA SER A 174 4.22 16.68 13.63
C SER A 174 4.41 15.23 13.14
N ILE A 175 4.37 14.99 11.84
CA ILE A 175 4.56 13.65 11.25
C ILE A 175 5.99 13.14 11.52
N ILE A 176 7.00 13.97 11.29
CA ILE A 176 8.41 13.65 11.54
C ILE A 176 8.61 13.30 13.01
N ALA A 177 8.08 14.11 13.93
CA ALA A 177 8.14 13.82 15.37
C ALA A 177 7.58 12.42 15.70
N SER A 178 6.39 12.11 15.18
CA SER A 178 5.74 10.81 15.42
C SER A 178 6.57 9.64 14.91
N HIS A 179 7.12 9.71 13.69
CA HIS A 179 7.96 8.63 13.15
C HIS A 179 9.28 8.48 13.90
N LEU A 180 9.91 9.58 14.31
CA LEU A 180 11.16 9.51 15.09
C LEU A 180 10.90 8.85 16.46
N LEU A 181 9.79 9.15 17.12
CA LEU A 181 9.38 8.49 18.35
C LEU A 181 9.11 6.99 18.15
N ALA A 182 8.38 6.63 17.09
CA ALA A 182 8.11 5.23 16.75
C ALA A 182 9.41 4.45 16.45
N ARG A 183 10.37 5.11 15.79
CA ARG A 183 11.71 4.54 15.56
C ARG A 183 12.48 4.32 16.85
N THR A 184 12.45 5.27 17.79
CA THR A 184 13.07 5.08 19.12
C THR A 184 12.50 3.86 19.84
N ARG A 185 11.20 3.59 19.66
CA ARG A 185 10.51 2.38 20.16
C ARG A 185 10.73 1.14 19.30
N LYS A 186 11.56 1.21 18.25
CA LYS A 186 11.86 0.14 17.29
C LYS A 186 10.61 -0.46 16.60
N GLN A 187 9.55 0.33 16.44
CA GLN A 187 8.34 -0.10 15.75
C GLN A 187 8.54 -0.18 14.22
N TRP A 188 9.31 0.76 13.68
CA TRP A 188 9.86 0.73 12.33
C TRP A 188 11.13 1.58 12.28
N ILE A 189 12.05 1.25 11.37
CA ILE A 189 13.39 1.84 11.34
C ILE A 189 13.51 2.97 10.31
N TYR A 190 12.84 2.82 9.17
CA TYR A 190 12.82 3.81 8.09
C TYR A 190 11.38 4.19 7.71
N VAL A 191 11.26 5.34 7.06
CA VAL A 191 10.00 5.82 6.47
C VAL A 191 10.25 6.08 4.99
N PHE A 192 9.56 5.35 4.13
CA PHE A 192 9.62 5.55 2.69
C PHE A 192 8.47 6.43 2.26
N TYR A 193 8.79 7.66 1.87
CA TYR A 193 7.90 8.54 1.14
C TYR A 193 7.93 8.16 -0.33
N VAL A 194 6.77 7.78 -0.88
CA VAL A 194 6.61 7.45 -2.30
C VAL A 194 5.79 8.56 -2.96
N VAL A 195 6.37 9.20 -3.98
CA VAL A 195 5.78 10.35 -4.67
C VAL A 195 5.57 10.08 -6.16
N PRO A 196 4.65 10.79 -6.83
CA PRO A 196 4.29 10.46 -8.21
C PRO A 196 5.36 10.83 -9.24
N ASN A 197 6.17 11.87 -9.00
CA ASN A 197 7.14 12.36 -9.99
C ASN A 197 8.35 13.08 -9.34
N PRO A 198 9.43 13.29 -10.12
CA PRO A 198 10.65 13.95 -9.62
C PRO A 198 10.43 15.37 -9.09
N GLN A 199 9.50 16.14 -9.67
CA GLN A 199 9.21 17.50 -9.21
C GLN A 199 8.62 17.50 -7.80
N LYS A 200 7.72 16.55 -7.50
CA LYS A 200 7.16 16.34 -6.15
C LYS A 200 8.22 15.87 -5.17
N LYS A 201 9.12 14.97 -5.60
CA LYS A 201 10.27 14.55 -4.80
C LYS A 201 11.11 15.75 -4.39
N ARG A 202 11.53 16.56 -5.35
CA ARG A 202 12.35 17.77 -5.10
C ARG A 202 11.67 18.75 -4.16
N ALA A 203 10.37 18.98 -4.35
CA ALA A 203 9.61 19.89 -3.48
C ALA A 203 9.48 19.36 -2.04
N LEU A 204 9.31 18.04 -1.87
CA LEU A 204 9.25 17.41 -0.55
C LEU A 204 10.62 17.47 0.15
N GLU A 205 11.71 17.20 -0.56
CA GLU A 205 13.08 17.31 -0.05
C GLU A 205 13.37 18.73 0.47
N LEU A 206 13.11 19.75 -0.35
CA LEU A 206 13.30 21.16 0.05
C LEU A 206 12.49 21.52 1.31
N LEU A 207 11.27 21.00 1.43
CA LEU A 207 10.43 21.25 2.57
C LEU A 207 10.95 20.55 3.83
N PHE A 208 11.40 19.30 3.71
CA PHE A 208 12.04 18.55 4.80
C PHE A 208 13.33 19.23 5.26
N ASP A 209 14.15 19.73 4.33
CA ASP A 209 15.38 20.47 4.62
C ASP A 209 15.08 21.80 5.34
N SER A 210 13.98 22.46 4.99
CA SER A 210 13.56 23.69 5.66
C SER A 210 13.18 23.50 7.13
N ILE A 211 12.80 22.27 7.53
CA ILE A 211 12.40 21.94 8.90
C ILE A 211 13.67 21.69 9.74
N ARG A 212 13.99 22.64 10.63
CA ARG A 212 15.18 22.58 11.48
C ARG A 212 14.97 21.86 12.81
N HIS A 213 13.73 21.79 13.28
CA HIS A 213 13.37 21.17 14.55
C HIS A 213 11.97 20.56 14.47
N VAL A 214 11.70 19.64 15.38
CA VAL A 214 10.36 19.11 15.67
C VAL A 214 9.97 19.46 17.10
N ILE A 215 8.68 19.36 17.42
CA ILE A 215 8.17 19.61 18.76
C ILE A 215 7.79 18.26 19.37
N ILE A 216 8.44 17.91 20.49
CA ILE A 216 8.17 16.69 21.26
C ILE A 216 7.95 17.12 22.71
N ASN A 217 6.80 16.76 23.30
CA ASN A 217 6.44 17.13 24.67
C ASN A 217 6.63 18.64 24.96
N HIS A 218 6.19 19.50 24.02
CA HIS A 218 6.34 20.96 24.07
C HIS A 218 7.78 21.49 24.01
N GLN A 219 8.77 20.63 23.76
CA GLN A 219 10.17 21.03 23.58
C GLN A 219 10.57 21.02 22.11
N HIS A 220 11.35 22.03 21.71
CA HIS A 220 11.94 22.12 20.38
C HIS A 220 13.19 21.25 20.30
N VAL A 221 13.10 20.13 19.58
CA VAL A 221 14.21 19.20 19.37
C VAL A 221 14.81 19.41 17.97
N PRO A 222 16.09 19.79 17.85
CA PRO A 222 16.72 20.00 16.55
C PRO A 222 16.84 18.72 15.74
N LEU A 223 16.65 18.83 14.41
CA LEU A 223 16.81 17.73 13.48
C LEU A 223 18.26 17.65 12.97
N GLU A 224 19.00 16.68 13.50
CA GLU A 224 20.31 16.27 13.01
C GLU A 224 20.24 15.32 11.81
N GLU A 225 21.39 15.10 11.15
CA GLU A 225 21.51 14.22 10.00
C GLU A 225 21.06 12.78 10.28
N ARG A 226 21.28 12.27 11.50
CA ARG A 226 20.78 10.95 11.91
C ARG A 226 19.24 10.86 11.89
N HIS A 227 18.54 11.96 12.16
CA HIS A 227 17.08 12.02 12.10
C HIS A 227 16.60 12.09 10.65
N ARG A 228 17.28 12.87 9.81
CA ARG A 228 16.97 12.99 8.37
C ARG A 228 17.15 11.66 7.66
N ARG A 229 18.21 10.92 7.99
CA ARG A 229 18.47 9.56 7.50
C ARG A 229 17.43 8.51 7.90
N VAL A 230 16.37 8.85 8.62
CA VAL A 230 15.21 7.96 8.80
C VAL A 230 14.27 7.99 7.59
N PHE A 231 14.18 9.13 6.91
CA PHE A 231 13.25 9.37 5.82
C PHE A 231 13.93 9.11 4.47
N ARG A 232 13.25 8.38 3.59
CA ARG A 232 13.72 8.10 2.22
C ARG A 232 12.63 8.50 1.26
N ILE A 233 12.94 9.38 0.32
CA ILE A 233 11.97 9.87 -0.66
C ILE A 233 12.28 9.24 -2.00
N TYR A 234 11.31 8.49 -2.52
CA TYR A 234 11.38 7.78 -3.80
C TYR A 234 10.23 8.19 -4.69
N THR A 235 10.48 8.34 -5.98
CA THR A 235 9.40 8.24 -6.96
C THR A 235 8.97 6.79 -7.11
N PHE A 236 7.78 6.54 -7.67
CA PHE A 236 7.37 5.18 -8.04
C PHE A 236 8.35 4.50 -9.00
N ASP A 237 9.02 5.27 -9.86
CA ASP A 237 10.00 4.74 -10.80
C ASP A 237 11.27 4.30 -10.08
N GLU A 238 11.83 5.17 -9.24
CA GLU A 238 12.98 4.85 -8.39
C GLU A 238 12.69 3.66 -7.47
N LEU A 239 11.48 3.58 -6.91
CA LEU A 239 11.07 2.48 -6.06
C LEU A 239 11.10 1.14 -6.81
N LYS A 240 10.76 1.10 -8.10
CA LYS A 240 10.85 -0.13 -8.92
C LYS A 240 12.29 -0.57 -9.17
N HIS A 241 13.24 0.37 -9.22
CA HIS A 241 14.65 0.09 -9.47
C HIS A 241 15.49 -0.06 -8.19
N LEU A 242 14.91 0.29 -7.03
CA LEU A 242 15.58 0.22 -5.73
C LEU A 242 16.00 -1.23 -5.37
N SER A 243 17.23 -1.38 -4.89
CA SER A 243 17.68 -2.59 -4.21
C SER A 243 17.41 -2.46 -2.71
N LEU A 244 16.71 -3.44 -2.12
CA LEU A 244 16.38 -3.42 -0.70
C LEU A 244 17.55 -3.88 0.20
N GLY A 245 18.63 -4.42 -0.38
CA GLY A 245 19.80 -4.89 0.37
C GLY A 245 20.58 -3.78 1.10
N SER A 246 20.36 -2.51 0.78
CA SER A 246 20.94 -1.39 1.52
C SER A 246 20.20 -1.07 2.84
N TYR A 247 19.10 -1.78 3.12
CA TYR A 247 18.21 -1.56 4.26
C TYR A 247 18.07 -2.76 5.20
N THR A 248 18.85 -3.81 4.92
CA THR A 248 18.99 -5.02 5.75
C THR A 248 20.05 -4.81 6.80
#